data_AF-M4Z806-F1
#
_entry.id   AF-M4Z806-F1
#
_cell.length_a   1.000
_cell.length_b   1.000
_cell.length_c   1.000
_cell.angle_alpha   90.00
_cell.angle_beta   90.00
_cell.angle_gamma   90.00
#
_symmetry.space_group_name_H-M   'P 1'
#
loop_
_entity.id
_entity.type
_entity.pdbx_description
1 polymer ?
#
loop_
_entity_poly.entity_id
_entity_poly.type
_entity_poly.pdbx_seq_one_letter_code
_entity_poly.pdbx_strand_id
1 'polypeptide(L)'
;MCDYSLHAVASRPAKVGETLISMTFRGTATRGFALESEPNVAVCMLPGTELAFAEDVRYDSRWLWTRTIRERVAKFNTIEKHVPDRHHDAIEFADGRHVLVTQLCEGQRVTVLQLPVSKQPGERRPGMAEESPTSETTPIRRISIT
;
A
#
# COMPACT_ATOMS: atom_id res chain seq x y z
N MET A 1 14.04 -2.03 -5.71
CA MET A 1 14.44 -1.56 -4.37
C MET A 1 13.31 -0.73 -3.78
N CYS A 2 12.97 -1.00 -2.53
CA CYS A 2 11.95 -0.29 -1.73
C CYS A 2 12.62 0.41 -0.54
N ASP A 3 11.87 1.15 0.24
CA ASP A 3 12.41 2.08 1.24
C ASP A 3 13.10 1.37 2.42
N TYR A 4 12.65 0.18 2.81
CA TYR A 4 13.37 -0.67 3.80
C TYR A 4 14.44 -1.58 3.18
N SER A 5 14.56 -1.63 1.85
CA SER A 5 15.65 -2.34 1.18
C SER A 5 16.77 -1.35 0.93
N LEU A 6 17.71 -1.24 1.86
CA LEU A 6 18.92 -0.42 1.68
C LEU A 6 19.69 -0.82 0.40
N HIS A 7 20.52 0.09 -0.12
CA HIS A 7 21.30 -0.10 -1.35
C HIS A 7 22.16 -1.39 -1.40
N ALA A 8 22.49 -1.96 -0.24
CA ALA A 8 23.30 -3.17 -0.12
C ALA A 8 22.49 -4.48 -0.11
N VAL A 9 21.15 -4.42 -0.07
CA VAL A 9 20.28 -5.58 0.05
C VAL A 9 19.63 -5.89 -1.31
N ALA A 10 19.79 -7.11 -1.80
CA ALA A 10 19.09 -7.56 -2.99
C ALA A 10 17.58 -7.50 -2.77
N SER A 11 16.80 -7.13 -3.79
CA SER A 11 15.34 -7.01 -3.65
C SER A 11 14.60 -7.64 -4.81
N ARG A 12 13.40 -8.15 -4.51
CA ARG A 12 12.43 -8.68 -5.47
C ARG A 12 11.01 -8.21 -5.15
N PRO A 13 10.07 -8.23 -6.10
CA PRO A 13 8.67 -7.91 -5.81
C PRO A 13 7.98 -9.03 -4.99
N ALA A 14 7.01 -8.65 -4.18
CA ALA A 14 6.09 -9.55 -3.50
C ALA A 14 5.16 -10.28 -4.48
N LYS A 15 4.75 -11.50 -4.14
CA LYS A 15 3.74 -12.26 -4.88
C LYS A 15 2.58 -12.63 -3.96
N VAL A 16 1.39 -12.69 -4.53
CA VAL A 16 0.18 -13.13 -3.81
C VAL A 16 0.36 -14.57 -3.30
N GLY A 17 -0.07 -14.81 -2.06
CA GLY A 17 0.01 -16.11 -1.39
C GLY A 17 1.36 -16.40 -0.73
N GLU A 18 2.39 -15.58 -0.93
CA GLU A 18 3.67 -15.76 -0.21
C GLU A 18 3.49 -15.45 1.28
N THR A 19 4.09 -16.29 2.13
CA THR A 19 4.26 -16.01 3.56
C THR A 19 5.67 -15.50 3.79
N LEU A 20 5.76 -14.25 4.24
CA LEU A 20 6.99 -13.54 4.54
C LEU A 20 7.18 -13.45 6.05
N ILE A 21 8.39 -13.09 6.47
CA ILE A 21 8.72 -12.84 7.87
C ILE A 21 9.38 -11.47 8.02
N SER A 22 9.03 -10.75 9.08
CA SER A 22 9.74 -9.52 9.45
C SER A 22 11.11 -9.86 10.04
N MET A 23 12.17 -9.23 9.53
CA MET A 23 13.54 -9.48 10.03
C MET A 23 14.45 -8.28 9.78
N THR A 24 15.54 -8.17 10.55
CA THR A 24 16.65 -7.25 10.25
C THR A 24 17.55 -7.85 9.17
N PHE A 25 17.87 -7.06 8.14
CA PHE A 25 18.80 -7.51 7.11
C PHE A 25 20.25 -7.47 7.60
N ARG A 26 21.01 -8.54 7.34
CA ARG A 26 22.41 -8.65 7.75
C ARG A 26 23.24 -7.48 7.22
N GLY A 27 24.11 -6.93 8.08
CA GLY A 27 24.95 -5.77 7.75
C GLY A 27 24.19 -4.44 7.78
N THR A 28 22.94 -4.42 8.26
CA THR A 28 22.12 -3.22 8.36
C THR A 28 21.42 -3.14 9.72
N ALA A 29 20.91 -1.97 10.07
CA ALA A 29 20.00 -1.78 11.20
C ALA A 29 18.51 -1.76 10.79
N THR A 30 18.22 -2.00 9.51
CA THR A 30 16.85 -1.87 8.96
C THR A 30 16.11 -3.19 8.99
N ARG A 31 14.87 -3.15 9.46
CA ARG A 31 13.93 -4.26 9.37
C ARG A 31 13.06 -4.14 8.12
N GLY A 32 12.75 -5.28 7.53
CA GLY A 32 11.85 -5.39 6.38
C GLY A 32 11.23 -6.77 6.31
N PHE A 33 10.66 -7.09 5.15
CA PHE A 33 10.10 -8.40 4.86
C PHE A 33 11.01 -9.21 3.95
N ALA A 34 11.15 -10.50 4.24
CA ALA A 34 11.83 -11.47 3.39
C ALA A 34 11.12 -12.82 3.47
N LEU A 35 11.47 -13.74 2.56
CA LEU A 35 11.13 -15.15 2.77
C LEU A 35 12.02 -15.74 3.87
N GLU A 36 11.46 -16.66 4.65
CA GLU A 36 12.22 -17.40 5.67
C GLU A 36 13.37 -18.20 5.04
N SER A 37 13.19 -18.71 3.82
CA SER A 37 14.21 -19.44 3.05
C SER A 37 15.26 -18.54 2.38
N GLU A 38 14.97 -17.24 2.20
CA GLU A 38 15.83 -16.29 1.48
C GLU A 38 16.03 -14.98 2.30
N PRO A 39 16.62 -15.05 3.51
CA PRO A 39 16.67 -13.92 4.44
C PRO A 39 17.52 -12.72 3.95
N ASN A 40 18.35 -12.91 2.93
CA ASN A 40 19.20 -11.86 2.34
C ASN A 40 18.55 -11.15 1.15
N VAL A 41 17.29 -11.48 0.81
CA VAL A 41 16.55 -10.88 -0.30
C VAL A 41 15.30 -10.20 0.25
N ALA A 42 15.28 -8.87 0.20
CA ALA A 42 14.12 -8.07 0.58
C ALA A 42 12.96 -8.30 -0.40
N VAL A 43 11.77 -8.50 0.14
CA VAL A 43 10.54 -8.65 -0.64
C VAL A 43 9.78 -7.34 -0.60
N CYS A 44 9.94 -6.54 -1.65
CA CYS A 44 9.35 -5.22 -1.79
C CYS A 44 7.87 -5.28 -2.19
N MET A 45 7.06 -4.43 -1.58
CA MET A 45 5.62 -4.35 -1.80
C MET A 45 5.23 -3.04 -2.48
N LEU A 46 4.09 -3.04 -3.16
CA LEU A 46 3.51 -1.83 -3.74
C LEU A 46 2.53 -1.21 -2.72
N PRO A 47 2.47 0.13 -2.60
CA PRO A 47 1.43 0.79 -1.82
C PRO A 47 0.05 0.34 -2.31
N GLY A 48 -0.75 -0.27 -1.44
CA GLY A 48 -1.91 -1.02 -1.89
C GLY A 48 -1.97 -2.48 -1.46
N THR A 49 -0.82 -3.11 -1.30
CA THR A 49 -0.73 -4.55 -1.02
C THR A 49 -1.41 -4.87 0.31
N GLU A 50 -2.36 -5.79 0.30
CA GLU A 50 -3.02 -6.24 1.53
C GLU A 50 -2.31 -7.44 2.12
N LEU A 51 -2.28 -7.47 3.45
CA LEU A 51 -1.46 -8.36 4.25
C LEU A 51 -2.31 -8.97 5.36
N ALA A 52 -2.10 -10.26 5.63
CA ALA A 52 -2.60 -10.94 6.82
C ALA A 52 -1.44 -11.37 7.72
N PHE A 53 -1.36 -10.77 8.90
CA PHE A 53 -0.45 -11.21 9.95
C PHE A 53 -0.97 -12.48 10.60
N ALA A 54 -0.07 -13.42 10.87
CA ALA A 54 -0.42 -14.66 11.56
C ALA A 54 -0.93 -14.42 12.99
N GLU A 55 -0.36 -13.41 13.66
CA GLU A 55 -0.67 -13.02 15.03
C GLU A 55 -0.90 -11.51 15.14
N ASP A 56 -1.29 -11.06 16.32
CA ASP A 56 -1.43 -9.63 16.63
C ASP A 56 -0.12 -8.88 16.35
N VAL A 57 -0.21 -7.73 15.68
CA VAL A 57 0.96 -7.01 15.19
C VAL A 57 1.69 -6.33 16.35
N ARG A 58 2.96 -6.68 16.52
CA ARG A 58 3.87 -6.11 17.52
C ARG A 58 4.85 -5.15 16.87
N TYR A 59 5.10 -4.03 17.54
CA TYR A 59 6.06 -3.03 17.09
C TYR A 59 6.73 -2.29 18.24
N ASP A 60 7.96 -1.86 18.01
CA ASP A 60 8.75 -1.14 18.98
C ASP A 60 8.41 0.35 18.92
N SER A 61 7.74 0.84 19.97
CA SER A 61 7.47 2.26 20.14
C SER A 61 8.69 2.93 20.76
N ARG A 62 9.23 3.95 20.07
CA ARG A 62 10.37 4.82 20.45
C ARG A 62 10.94 4.52 21.85
N TRP A 63 11.99 3.69 21.84
CA TRP A 63 12.94 3.31 22.89
C TRP A 63 12.56 2.24 23.94
N LEU A 64 11.35 2.12 24.50
CA LEU A 64 11.21 1.23 25.70
C LEU A 64 10.01 0.28 25.79
N TRP A 65 9.03 0.30 24.88
CA TRP A 65 7.86 -0.58 25.02
C TRP A 65 7.40 -1.14 23.67
N THR A 66 7.28 -2.47 23.62
CA THR A 66 6.58 -3.15 22.53
C THR A 66 5.08 -2.90 22.69
N ARG A 67 4.47 -2.38 21.64
CA ARG A 67 3.01 -2.20 21.53
C ARG A 67 2.44 -3.30 20.66
N THR A 68 1.16 -3.59 20.88
CA THR A 68 0.41 -4.59 20.13
C THR A 68 -0.85 -3.99 19.52
N ILE A 69 -1.09 -4.28 18.25
CA ILE A 69 -2.33 -4.00 17.52
C ILE A 69 -3.05 -5.34 17.33
N ARG A 70 -4.30 -5.41 17.80
CA ARG A 70 -5.14 -6.63 17.73
C ARG A 70 -5.87 -6.80 16.39
N GLU A 71 -5.42 -6.08 15.37
CA GLU A 71 -5.86 -6.23 13.99
C GLU A 71 -4.81 -7.02 13.23
N ARG A 72 -5.25 -8.03 12.48
CA ARG A 72 -4.36 -8.94 11.75
C ARG A 72 -4.38 -8.69 10.24
N VAL A 73 -5.35 -7.93 9.75
CA VAL A 73 -5.41 -7.52 8.34
C VAL A 73 -5.00 -6.07 8.26
N ALA A 74 -4.08 -5.78 7.34
CA ALA A 74 -3.57 -4.43 7.14
C ALA A 74 -3.14 -4.23 5.69
N LYS A 75 -2.88 -2.98 5.34
CA LYS A 75 -2.45 -2.57 4.02
C LYS A 75 -1.05 -2.01 4.08
N PHE A 76 -0.19 -2.46 3.18
CA PHE A 76 1.08 -1.80 2.94
C PHE A 76 0.85 -0.46 2.26
N ASN A 77 1.44 0.60 2.80
CA ASN A 77 1.36 1.95 2.25
C ASN A 77 2.69 2.69 2.44
N THR A 78 2.81 3.87 1.84
CA THR A 78 3.95 4.76 2.00
C THR A 78 3.48 6.11 2.54
N ILE A 79 3.91 6.46 3.74
CA ILE A 79 3.47 7.64 4.50
C ILE A 79 4.54 8.75 4.52
N GLU A 80 4.14 9.99 4.81
CA GLU A 80 5.04 11.12 5.07
C GLU A 80 6.15 11.33 4.01
N LYS A 81 5.89 11.04 2.72
CA LYS A 81 6.89 11.05 1.62
C LYS A 81 7.71 12.34 1.45
N HIS A 82 7.27 13.44 2.06
CA HIS A 82 7.90 14.75 1.99
C HIS A 82 8.93 14.97 3.11
N VAL A 83 9.01 14.07 4.10
CA VAL A 83 9.93 14.19 5.22
C VAL A 83 11.25 13.53 4.86
N PRO A 84 12.37 14.27 4.75
CA PRO A 84 13.65 13.69 4.37
C PRO A 84 14.18 12.74 5.45
N ASP A 85 15.07 11.84 5.05
CA ASP A 85 15.87 10.97 5.92
C ASP A 85 15.06 10.07 6.89
N ARG A 86 13.84 9.70 6.50
CA ARG A 86 12.99 8.78 7.25
C ARG A 86 12.51 7.65 6.37
N HIS A 87 12.27 6.51 7.01
CA HIS A 87 11.54 5.44 6.36
C HIS A 87 10.07 5.84 6.23
N HIS A 88 9.50 5.51 5.07
CA HIS A 88 8.14 5.84 4.66
C HIS A 88 7.27 4.61 4.51
N ASP A 89 7.86 3.43 4.33
CA ASP A 89 7.09 2.19 4.19
C ASP A 89 6.44 1.82 5.53
N ALA A 90 5.12 1.64 5.49
CA ALA A 90 4.30 1.45 6.67
C ALA A 90 3.19 0.42 6.44
N ILE A 91 2.73 -0.15 7.55
CA ILE A 91 1.55 -1.00 7.66
C ILE A 91 0.42 -0.12 8.19
N GLU A 92 -0.62 0.06 7.39
CA GLU A 92 -1.83 0.84 7.69
C GLU A 92 -3.00 -0.10 8.03
N PHE A 93 -3.67 0.17 9.14
CA PHE A 93 -4.78 -0.62 9.66
C PHE A 93 -6.13 0.02 9.30
N ALA A 94 -7.22 -0.72 9.46
CA ALA A 94 -8.55 -0.25 9.06
C ALA A 94 -9.02 0.97 9.87
N ASP A 95 -8.51 1.12 11.09
CA ASP A 95 -8.78 2.27 11.96
C ASP A 95 -7.90 3.50 11.67
N GLY A 96 -7.07 3.45 10.63
CA GLY A 96 -6.19 4.53 10.20
C GLY A 96 -4.87 4.63 10.99
N ARG A 97 -4.64 3.77 12.00
CA ARG A 97 -3.32 3.67 12.61
C ARG A 97 -2.33 3.14 11.58
N HIS A 98 -1.07 3.54 11.72
CA HIS A 98 0.00 3.00 10.91
C HIS A 98 1.26 2.73 11.75
N VAL A 99 2.05 1.77 11.30
CA VAL A 99 3.31 1.37 11.91
C VAL A 99 4.38 1.30 10.83
N LEU A 100 5.52 1.96 11.03
CA LEU A 100 6.64 1.84 10.09
C LEU A 100 7.12 0.39 10.02
N VAL A 101 7.41 -0.10 8.82
CA VAL A 101 7.93 -1.46 8.62
C VAL A 101 9.19 -1.69 9.44
N THR A 102 10.06 -0.69 9.53
CA THR A 102 11.29 -0.73 10.32
C THR A 102 11.07 -0.83 11.83
N GLN A 103 9.86 -0.53 12.33
CA GLN A 103 9.49 -0.64 13.74
C GLN A 103 8.84 -1.97 14.10
N LEU A 104 8.44 -2.79 13.12
CA LEU A 104 7.86 -4.09 13.40
C LEU A 104 8.84 -4.95 14.20
N CYS A 105 8.33 -5.67 15.21
CA CYS A 105 9.14 -6.70 15.86
C CYS A 105 9.52 -7.78 14.85
N GLU A 106 10.68 -8.40 15.05
CA GLU A 106 11.14 -9.51 14.20
C GLU A 106 10.32 -10.78 14.40
N GLY A 107 10.37 -11.67 13.42
CA GLY A 107 9.78 -13.00 13.47
C GLY A 107 8.28 -13.03 13.16
N GLN A 108 7.67 -11.91 12.80
CA GLN A 108 6.24 -11.84 12.51
C GLN A 108 5.97 -12.36 11.10
N ARG A 109 5.16 -13.41 11.01
CA ARG A 109 4.74 -13.98 9.74
C ARG A 109 3.59 -13.18 9.15
N VAL A 110 3.69 -12.89 7.87
CA VAL A 110 2.70 -12.13 7.12
C VAL A 110 2.45 -12.77 5.75
N THR A 111 1.19 -12.99 5.41
CA THR A 111 0.79 -13.51 4.11
C THR A 111 0.35 -12.37 3.21
N VAL A 112 0.84 -12.36 1.97
CA VAL A 112 0.40 -11.42 0.94
C VAL A 112 -0.96 -11.84 0.42
N LEU A 113 -2.01 -11.09 0.73
CA LEU A 113 -3.38 -11.40 0.33
C LEU A 113 -3.66 -10.98 -1.10
N GLN A 114 -3.27 -9.77 -1.46
CA GLN A 114 -3.43 -9.24 -2.81
C GLN A 114 -2.43 -8.12 -3.09
N LEU A 115 -2.13 -7.92 -4.37
CA LEU A 115 -1.40 -6.77 -4.88
C LEU A 115 -2.41 -5.67 -5.30
N PRO A 116 -2.01 -4.39 -5.31
CA PRO A 116 -2.88 -3.33 -5.81
C PRO A 116 -3.34 -3.62 -7.24
N VAL A 117 -4.63 -3.40 -7.49
CA VAL A 117 -5.17 -3.42 -8.84
C VAL A 117 -4.69 -2.16 -9.56
N SER A 118 -3.80 -2.33 -10.54
CA SER A 118 -3.51 -1.27 -11.51
C SER A 118 -4.79 -0.97 -12.28
N LYS A 119 -5.42 0.18 -12.03
CA LYS A 119 -6.45 0.69 -12.95
C LYS A 119 -5.72 1.01 -14.26
N GLN A 120 -5.79 0.12 -15.24
CA GLN A 120 -5.54 0.51 -16.62
C GLN A 120 -6.52 1.65 -16.93
N PRO A 121 -6.06 2.82 -17.42
CA PRO A 121 -6.97 3.79 -18.00
C PRO A 121 -7.74 3.03 -19.07
N GLY A 122 -9.05 2.88 -18.87
CA GLY A 122 -9.87 2.03 -19.71
C GLY A 122 -9.61 2.31 -21.18
N GLU A 123 -9.39 1.24 -21.94
CA GLU A 123 -9.50 1.25 -23.39
C GLU A 123 -10.88 1.83 -23.73
N ARG A 124 -10.93 3.15 -23.99
CA ARG A 124 -12.07 3.77 -24.64
C ARG A 124 -12.09 3.18 -26.03
N ARG A 125 -12.91 2.14 -26.24
CA ARG A 125 -13.35 1.78 -27.58
C ARG A 125 -13.96 3.05 -28.20
N PRO A 126 -13.45 3.56 -29.33
CA PRO A 126 -14.14 4.63 -30.03
C PRO A 126 -15.37 4.01 -30.69
N GLY A 127 -16.55 4.28 -30.13
CA GLY A 127 -17.80 3.84 -30.73
C GLY A 127 -18.95 3.68 -29.74
N MET A 128 -19.53 4.81 -29.32
CA MET A 128 -20.95 5.11 -29.58
C MET A 128 -21.16 6.56 -29.14
N ALA A 129 -21.56 7.43 -30.07
CA ALA A 129 -22.00 8.77 -29.74
C ALA A 129 -23.24 8.67 -28.84
N GLU A 130 -23.22 9.32 -27.68
CA GLU A 130 -24.43 9.63 -26.92
C GLU A 130 -25.20 10.69 -27.71
N GLU A 131 -26.21 10.24 -28.45
CA GLU A 131 -27.29 11.09 -28.92
C GLU A 131 -28.07 11.59 -27.70
N SER A 132 -27.90 12.87 -27.39
CA SER A 132 -28.66 13.55 -26.34
C SER A 132 -30.07 13.83 -26.87
N PRO A 133 -31.15 13.53 -26.12
CA PRO A 133 -32.51 13.84 -26.57
C PRO A 133 -32.71 15.37 -26.62
N THR A 134 -33.09 15.85 -27.80
CA THR A 134 -33.45 17.23 -28.10
C THR A 134 -34.68 17.65 -27.29
N SER A 135 -34.53 18.64 -26.40
CA SER A 135 -35.67 19.33 -25.80
C SER A 135 -36.34 20.23 -26.83
N GLU A 136 -37.61 19.93 -27.15
CA GLU A 136 -38.50 20.82 -27.91
C GLU A 136 -38.66 22.16 -27.16
N THR A 137 -38.23 23.25 -27.79
CA THR A 137 -38.55 24.61 -27.35
C THR A 137 -39.65 25.17 -28.25
N THR A 138 -40.85 25.33 -27.69
CA THR A 138 -41.99 25.97 -28.34
C THR A 138 -41.73 27.49 -28.50
N PRO A 139 -41.99 28.12 -29.66
CA PRO A 139 -41.74 29.55 -29.81
C PRO A 139 -42.87 30.39 -29.18
N ILE A 140 -42.53 31.23 -28.20
CA ILE A 140 -43.42 32.28 -27.69
C ILE A 140 -43.43 33.44 -28.70
N ARG A 141 -44.64 33.81 -29.15
CA ARG A 141 -44.88 34.85 -30.16
C ARG A 141 -44.52 36.26 -29.64
N ARG A 142 -43.87 37.03 -30.53
CA ARG A 142 -43.63 38.48 -30.44
C ARG A 142 -44.92 39.26 -30.18
N ILE A 143 -44.87 40.22 -29.25
CA ILE A 143 -45.75 41.39 -29.23
C ILE A 143 -44.85 42.61 -29.42
N SER A 144 -45.01 43.27 -30.57
CA SER A 144 -44.45 44.59 -30.84
C SER A 144 -45.40 45.63 -30.24
N ILE A 145 -44.89 46.59 -29.47
CA ILE A 145 -45.63 47.78 -29.06
C ILE A 145 -44.92 48.99 -29.64
N THR A 146 -45.73 49.81 -30.31
CA THR A 146 -45.42 51.04 -31.06
C THR A 146 -45.04 52.19 -30.14
#